data_AF-A0A346M336-F1
#
_entry.id   AF-A0A346M336-F1
#
_cell.length_a   1.000
_cell.length_b   1.000
_cell.length_c   1.000
_cell.angle_alpha   90.00
_cell.angle_beta   90.00
_cell.angle_gamma   90.00
#
_symmetry.space_group_name_H-M   'P 1'
#
loop_
_entity.id
_entity.type
_entity.pdbx_description
1 polymer ?
#
loop_
_entity_poly.entity_id
_entity_poly.type
_entity_poly.pdbx_seq_one_letter_code
_entity_poly.pdbx_strand_id
1 'polypeptide(L)'
;MEAPAFAVNGMFSAVKVRTSSFTANNVSPRTGTASPPAVTMAVDAFQKKFQSFGKINIDYSRPKKLASFKRAGYPVSFDYPNSPAMAGHYSISNCNVPSACDKIFMKYDEYCAKGMMQVFKRSAVPFGTYTTKCTEGTVPQQAFAKRVFNRTKAFRQAQKPINVRLAERYENRRLAFTMANGCHREEQQFSTMPMSAATYLAGRAEAMGTCYRVVTPTSIAEDYMAAGVRAQITAKAHPSGVYRVGVCEDGYAKGDAENLRVAALAAEFRAGQQSPSTVTGQQYESARTARKLYASTCHHEETQIFAYPAVAAAMCRD
;
A
#
# COMPACT_ATOMS: atom_id res chain seq x y z
N MET A 1 10.43 21.56 -29.21
CA MET A 1 9.18 22.19 -29.68
C MET A 1 8.11 21.11 -29.61
N GLU A 2 7.02 21.15 -28.86
CA GLU A 2 6.43 22.03 -27.84
C GLU A 2 5.52 21.09 -27.03
N ALA A 3 5.37 21.35 -25.73
CA ALA A 3 4.42 20.66 -24.86
C ALA A 3 3.13 21.48 -24.79
N PRO A 4 1.92 20.88 -24.88
CA PRO A 4 0.72 21.56 -24.44
C PRO A 4 0.52 21.32 -22.93
N ALA A 5 0.75 22.39 -22.16
CA ALA A 5 0.33 22.54 -20.78
C ALA A 5 -1.21 22.61 -20.70
N PHE A 6 -1.83 21.75 -19.90
CA PHE A 6 -3.25 21.89 -19.57
C PHE A 6 -3.42 22.95 -18.48
N ALA A 7 -4.11 24.02 -18.86
CA ALA A 7 -4.37 25.20 -18.06
C ALA A 7 -5.35 24.94 -16.91
N VAL A 8 -5.06 25.61 -15.80
CA VAL A 8 -5.85 25.70 -14.57
C VAL A 8 -7.13 26.50 -14.84
N ASN A 9 -8.30 25.86 -14.72
CA ASN A 9 -9.58 26.55 -14.71
C ASN A 9 -9.81 27.21 -13.35
N GLY A 10 -10.00 28.54 -13.34
CA GLY A 10 -10.70 29.24 -12.27
C GLY A 10 -10.02 30.50 -11.75
N MET A 11 -9.96 31.57 -12.56
CA MET A 11 -9.80 32.92 -12.03
C MET A 11 -10.78 33.88 -12.73
N PHE A 12 -11.69 34.43 -11.91
CA PHE A 12 -12.41 35.71 -11.98
C PHE A 12 -12.84 36.25 -13.37
N SER A 13 -14.15 36.39 -13.57
CA SER A 13 -14.70 37.20 -14.66
C SER A 13 -14.53 38.70 -14.37
N ALA A 14 -13.96 39.41 -15.35
CA ALA A 14 -13.74 40.85 -15.30
C ALA A 14 -15.08 41.63 -15.29
N VAL A 15 -15.26 42.49 -14.29
CA VAL A 15 -16.36 43.45 -14.25
C VAL A 15 -16.02 44.64 -15.15
N LYS A 16 -16.84 44.87 -16.18
CA LYS A 16 -16.78 46.08 -17.02
C LYS A 16 -17.16 47.30 -16.19
N VAL A 17 -16.19 48.17 -15.93
CA VAL A 17 -16.42 49.54 -15.47
C VAL A 17 -17.03 50.32 -16.65
N ARG A 18 -18.26 50.84 -16.48
CA ARG A 18 -18.81 51.85 -17.39
C ARG A 18 -18.97 53.18 -16.66
N THR A 19 -18.52 54.19 -17.39
CA THR A 19 -18.41 55.61 -17.15
C THR A 19 -19.73 56.32 -16.83
N SER A 20 -19.59 57.39 -16.05
CA SER A 20 -20.58 58.40 -15.69
C SER A 20 -21.21 59.11 -16.90
N SER A 21 -22.52 59.40 -16.82
CA SER A 21 -23.12 60.54 -17.51
C SER A 21 -24.19 61.19 -16.62
N PHE A 22 -24.05 62.50 -16.41
CA PHE A 22 -25.01 63.38 -15.78
C PHE A 22 -26.31 63.46 -16.59
N THR A 23 -27.44 63.15 -15.97
CA THR A 23 -28.74 63.80 -16.25
C THR A 23 -29.62 63.70 -15.01
N ALA A 24 -30.08 64.86 -14.52
CA ALA A 24 -31.05 64.94 -13.44
C ALA A 24 -32.41 64.44 -13.96
N ASN A 25 -32.98 63.42 -13.33
CA ASN A 25 -34.36 63.02 -13.53
C ASN A 25 -35.01 62.75 -12.17
N ASN A 26 -36.09 63.48 -11.92
CA ASN A 26 -36.96 63.38 -10.76
C ASN A 26 -37.37 61.92 -10.50
N VAL A 27 -37.07 61.41 -9.30
CA VAL A 27 -37.62 60.14 -8.81
C VAL A 27 -38.27 60.41 -7.46
N SER A 28 -39.60 60.30 -7.44
CA SER A 28 -40.47 60.29 -6.25
C SER A 28 -39.92 59.35 -5.16
N PRO A 29 -40.21 59.59 -3.87
CA PRO A 29 -39.69 58.76 -2.79
C PRO A 29 -40.20 57.32 -2.96
N ARG A 30 -39.32 56.46 -3.45
CA ARG A 30 -39.54 55.02 -3.53
C ARG A 30 -39.52 54.53 -2.09
N THR A 31 -40.70 54.14 -1.61
CA THR A 31 -40.87 53.35 -0.38
C THR A 31 -39.82 52.24 -0.36
N GLY A 32 -39.03 52.21 0.70
CA GLY A 32 -37.94 51.26 0.89
C GLY A 32 -38.48 49.84 0.79
N THR A 33 -38.32 49.22 -0.38
CA THR A 33 -38.41 47.76 -0.49
C THR A 33 -37.29 47.21 0.35
N ALA A 34 -37.66 46.54 1.46
CA ALA A 34 -36.74 45.82 2.32
C ALA A 34 -35.72 45.07 1.46
N SER A 35 -34.43 45.27 1.74
CA SER A 35 -33.42 44.45 1.08
C SER A 35 -33.77 42.99 1.36
N PRO A 36 -33.66 42.07 0.38
CA PRO A 36 -33.81 40.66 0.67
C PRO A 36 -32.89 40.32 1.85
N PRO A 37 -33.34 39.50 2.81
CA PRO A 37 -32.51 39.14 3.96
C PRO A 37 -31.19 38.62 3.43
N ALA A 38 -30.08 39.20 3.89
CA ALA A 38 -28.76 38.73 3.54
C ALA A 38 -28.71 37.24 3.86
N VAL A 39 -28.66 36.40 2.82
CA VAL A 39 -28.53 34.95 2.99
C VAL A 39 -27.15 34.72 3.58
N THR A 40 -27.06 34.64 4.91
CA THR A 40 -25.88 34.09 5.57
C THR A 40 -25.79 32.63 5.17
N MET A 41 -24.93 32.34 4.20
CA MET A 41 -24.55 30.99 3.79
C MET A 41 -23.81 30.33 4.95
N ALA A 42 -24.54 29.86 5.96
CA ALA A 42 -23.99 29.14 7.09
C ALA A 42 -23.73 27.69 6.67
N VAL A 43 -22.52 27.19 6.97
CA VAL A 43 -22.22 25.78 6.75
C VAL A 43 -23.12 24.91 7.62
N ASP A 44 -23.69 23.86 7.03
CA ASP A 44 -24.53 22.89 7.71
C ASP A 44 -23.84 22.26 8.92
N ALA A 45 -24.62 21.91 9.95
CA ALA A 45 -24.10 21.30 11.17
C ALA A 45 -23.36 19.98 10.89
N PHE A 46 -23.78 19.23 9.87
CA PHE A 46 -23.08 18.02 9.43
C PHE A 46 -21.75 18.37 8.77
N GLN A 47 -21.76 19.26 7.77
CA GLN A 47 -20.57 19.65 7.03
C GLN A 47 -19.51 20.31 7.94
N LYS A 48 -19.92 21.09 8.95
CA LYS A 48 -19.02 21.66 9.98
C LYS A 48 -18.22 20.60 10.74
N LYS A 49 -18.76 19.40 10.95
CA LYS A 49 -18.04 18.30 11.63
C LYS A 49 -16.93 17.71 10.75
N PHE A 50 -17.08 17.80 9.43
CA PHE A 50 -16.12 17.32 8.43
C PHE A 50 -15.31 18.46 7.81
N GLN A 51 -15.29 19.62 8.44
CA GLN A 51 -14.37 20.70 8.09
C GLN A 51 -13.22 20.76 9.09
N SER A 52 -12.11 21.38 8.68
CA SER A 52 -10.97 21.61 9.55
C SER A 52 -11.27 22.69 10.58
N PHE A 53 -10.53 22.66 11.69
CA PHE A 53 -10.52 23.80 12.59
C PHE A 53 -9.71 24.94 11.98
N GLY A 54 -10.27 26.14 12.07
CA GLY A 54 -9.56 27.37 11.72
C GLY A 54 -8.36 27.71 12.62
N LYS A 55 -7.71 28.83 12.33
CA LYS A 55 -6.60 29.37 13.14
C LYS A 55 -7.16 30.24 14.27
N ILE A 56 -6.52 30.17 15.44
CA ILE A 56 -6.84 31.06 16.56
C ILE A 56 -6.54 32.52 16.16
N ASN A 57 -7.33 33.46 16.69
CA ASN A 57 -7.26 34.90 16.39
C ASN A 57 -7.65 35.29 14.95
N ILE A 58 -8.06 34.33 14.12
CA ILE A 58 -8.67 34.58 12.81
C ILE A 58 -10.11 34.06 12.83
N ASP A 59 -10.26 32.74 13.07
CA ASP A 59 -11.55 32.06 12.95
C ASP A 59 -12.27 31.90 14.31
N TYR A 60 -11.52 32.02 15.41
CA TYR A 60 -12.07 31.99 16.77
C TYR A 60 -11.13 32.69 17.76
N SER A 61 -11.73 33.32 18.77
CA SER A 61 -11.01 33.99 19.87
C SER A 61 -10.69 33.06 21.04
N ARG A 62 -11.54 32.05 21.29
CA ARG A 62 -11.38 31.16 22.44
C ARG A 62 -10.46 29.98 22.13
N PRO A 63 -9.39 29.75 22.90
CA PRO A 63 -8.51 28.61 22.68
C PRO A 63 -9.26 27.28 22.83
N LYS A 64 -8.99 26.35 21.90
CA LYS A 64 -9.57 25.00 21.89
C LYS A 64 -8.71 24.03 22.71
N LYS A 65 -9.37 23.09 23.38
CA LYS A 65 -8.69 22.04 24.17
C LYS A 65 -8.05 21.01 23.23
N LEU A 66 -6.97 20.37 23.66
CA LEU A 66 -6.28 19.30 22.91
C LEU A 66 -7.23 18.15 22.52
N ALA A 67 -8.20 17.83 23.38
CA ALA A 67 -9.22 16.81 23.10
C ALA A 67 -10.08 17.14 21.87
N SER A 68 -10.27 18.42 21.55
CA SER A 68 -11.00 18.84 20.35
C SER A 68 -10.23 18.45 19.09
N PHE A 69 -8.92 18.74 19.03
CA PHE A 69 -8.05 18.37 17.91
C PHE A 69 -7.88 16.86 17.76
N LYS A 70 -7.85 16.11 18.87
CA LYS A 70 -7.81 14.64 18.84
C LYS A 70 -9.10 14.00 18.29
N ARG A 71 -10.25 14.68 18.37
CA ARG A 71 -11.56 14.12 17.97
C ARG A 71 -12.08 14.64 16.63
N ALA A 72 -11.57 15.77 16.14
CA ALA A 72 -11.99 16.38 14.89
C ALA A 72 -10.87 17.26 14.31
N GLY A 73 -11.03 17.66 13.04
CA GLY A 73 -10.21 18.71 12.43
C GLY A 73 -9.39 18.27 11.22
N TYR A 74 -9.26 16.96 10.94
CA TYR A 74 -8.65 16.48 9.70
C TYR A 74 -9.42 15.27 9.14
N PRO A 75 -10.52 15.52 8.41
CA PRO A 75 -11.37 14.48 7.90
C PRO A 75 -10.90 13.98 6.54
N VAL A 76 -10.15 12.89 6.52
CA VAL A 76 -9.66 12.25 5.30
C VAL A 76 -9.97 10.77 5.30
N SER A 77 -10.46 10.26 4.17
CA SER A 77 -10.73 8.85 3.91
C SER A 77 -9.57 8.17 3.18
N PHE A 78 -9.42 6.87 3.39
CA PHE A 78 -8.49 6.04 2.64
C PHE A 78 -9.04 5.69 1.26
N ASP A 79 -8.16 5.57 0.27
CA ASP A 79 -8.52 4.92 -0.98
C ASP A 79 -8.50 3.40 -0.79
N TYR A 80 -9.17 2.67 -1.66
CA TYR A 80 -9.15 1.21 -1.57
C TYR A 80 -7.73 0.65 -1.80
N PRO A 81 -7.22 -0.25 -0.93
CA PRO A 81 -5.87 -0.79 -1.07
C PRO A 81 -5.75 -1.70 -2.31
N ASN A 82 -4.69 -1.50 -3.10
CA ASN A 82 -4.43 -2.30 -4.31
C ASN A 82 -3.45 -3.46 -4.08
N SER A 83 -2.99 -3.66 -2.84
CA SER A 83 -2.03 -4.71 -2.46
C SER A 83 -2.44 -5.35 -1.13
N PRO A 84 -2.29 -6.68 -0.97
CA PRO A 84 -2.50 -7.35 0.31
C PRO A 84 -1.64 -6.78 1.44
N ALA A 85 -0.41 -6.36 1.16
CA ALA A 85 0.50 -5.79 2.18
C ALA A 85 -0.02 -4.48 2.79
N MET A 86 -0.90 -3.76 2.08
CA MET A 86 -1.52 -2.51 2.54
C MET A 86 -2.89 -2.69 3.20
N ALA A 87 -3.47 -3.90 3.14
CA ALA A 87 -4.81 -4.15 3.62
C ALA A 87 -4.83 -4.64 5.08
N GLY A 88 -5.91 -4.32 5.79
CA GLY A 88 -6.13 -4.82 7.16
C GLY A 88 -5.43 -4.06 8.29
N HIS A 89 -4.63 -3.03 7.98
CA HIS A 89 -3.95 -2.19 8.99
C HIS A 89 -4.82 -1.03 9.51
N TYR A 90 -5.62 -0.43 8.63
CA TYR A 90 -6.44 0.75 8.94
C TYR A 90 -7.86 0.61 8.40
N SER A 91 -8.80 1.39 8.96
CA SER A 91 -10.16 1.52 8.42
C SER A 91 -10.19 2.48 7.23
N ILE A 92 -10.95 2.11 6.18
CA ILE A 92 -11.03 2.87 4.92
C ILE A 92 -11.81 4.17 5.10
N SER A 93 -13.11 4.06 5.37
CA SER A 93 -14.00 5.19 5.65
C SER A 93 -14.85 4.87 6.87
N ASN A 94 -15.05 5.87 7.72
CA ASN A 94 -15.97 5.78 8.84
C ASN A 94 -17.18 6.67 8.50
N CYS A 95 -18.38 6.10 8.45
CA CYS A 95 -19.60 6.88 8.28
C CYS A 95 -19.95 7.59 9.59
N ASN A 96 -20.47 8.82 9.50
CA ASN A 96 -21.00 9.61 10.63
C ASN A 96 -20.02 9.91 11.78
N VAL A 97 -18.74 9.56 11.66
CA VAL A 97 -17.71 9.84 12.67
C VAL A 97 -16.65 10.76 12.05
N PRO A 98 -16.50 12.00 12.56
CA PRO A 98 -15.47 12.90 12.07
C PRO A 98 -14.09 12.33 12.36
N SER A 99 -13.21 12.52 11.40
CA SER A 99 -11.84 12.04 11.43
C SER A 99 -10.91 13.11 12.02
N ALA A 100 -9.84 12.67 12.67
CA ALA A 100 -9.00 13.51 13.53
C ALA A 100 -7.50 13.29 13.30
N CYS A 101 -6.65 13.78 14.20
CA CYS A 101 -5.18 13.70 14.07
C CYS A 101 -4.63 12.30 13.77
N ASP A 102 -5.25 11.21 14.26
CA ASP A 102 -4.78 9.84 13.97
C ASP A 102 -4.82 9.51 12.47
N LYS A 103 -5.73 10.15 11.72
CA LYS A 103 -5.86 9.98 10.27
C LYS A 103 -4.72 10.66 9.50
N ILE A 104 -4.04 11.63 10.11
CA ILE A 104 -2.80 12.22 9.55
C ILE A 104 -1.71 11.15 9.50
N PHE A 105 -1.47 10.44 10.61
CA PHE A 105 -0.46 9.38 10.67
C PHE A 105 -0.80 8.20 9.77
N MET A 106 -2.07 7.84 9.69
CA MET A 106 -2.54 6.81 8.76
C MET A 106 -2.25 7.19 7.29
N LYS A 107 -2.56 8.43 6.88
CA LYS A 107 -2.27 8.90 5.51
C LYS A 107 -0.79 9.10 5.24
N TYR A 108 -0.02 9.48 6.26
CA TYR A 108 1.42 9.51 6.20
C TYR A 108 1.98 8.11 5.91
N ASP A 109 1.54 7.09 6.64
CA ASP A 109 1.94 5.70 6.41
C ASP A 109 1.53 5.19 5.02
N GLU A 110 0.33 5.55 4.53
CA GLU A 110 -0.09 5.24 3.14
C GLU A 110 0.88 5.78 2.10
N TYR A 111 1.23 7.06 2.25
CA TYR A 111 2.09 7.75 1.30
C TYR A 111 3.51 7.19 1.34
N CYS A 112 4.04 6.92 2.54
CA CYS A 112 5.32 6.25 2.72
C CYS A 112 5.32 4.86 2.09
N ALA A 113 4.32 4.02 2.36
CA ALA A 113 4.19 2.69 1.77
C ALA A 113 4.12 2.73 0.23
N LYS A 114 3.39 3.71 -0.34
CA LYS A 114 3.38 3.96 -1.78
C LYS A 114 4.77 4.33 -2.31
N GLY A 115 5.50 5.21 -1.60
CA GLY A 115 6.88 5.58 -1.94
C GLY A 115 7.83 4.39 -1.91
N MET A 116 7.74 3.53 -0.88
CA MET A 116 8.52 2.30 -0.77
C MET A 116 8.30 1.38 -1.97
N MET A 117 7.03 1.12 -2.30
CA MET A 117 6.68 0.29 -3.46
C MET A 117 7.17 0.89 -4.79
N GLN A 118 7.21 2.22 -4.94
CA GLN A 118 7.75 2.86 -6.14
C GLN A 118 9.25 2.59 -6.28
N VAL A 119 10.02 2.66 -5.21
CA VAL A 119 11.47 2.37 -5.23
C VAL A 119 11.73 0.92 -5.64
N PHE A 120 11.00 -0.03 -5.06
CA PHE A 120 11.13 -1.44 -5.41
C PHE A 120 10.64 -1.77 -6.83
N LYS A 121 9.65 -1.03 -7.35
CA LYS A 121 9.28 -1.16 -8.77
C LYS A 121 10.34 -0.59 -9.71
N ARG A 122 11.05 0.48 -9.32
CA ARG A 122 12.14 1.06 -10.11
C ARG A 122 13.32 0.11 -10.25
N SER A 123 13.61 -0.73 -9.24
CA SER A 123 14.69 -1.72 -9.36
C SER A 123 14.42 -2.78 -10.43
N ALA A 124 13.16 -3.05 -10.75
CA ALA A 124 12.79 -3.96 -11.83
C ALA A 124 12.88 -3.31 -13.23
N VAL A 125 13.01 -1.98 -13.30
CA VAL A 125 13.05 -1.17 -14.54
C VAL A 125 14.13 -0.07 -14.46
N PRO A 126 15.42 -0.43 -14.29
CA PRO A 126 16.48 0.57 -14.08
C PRO A 126 16.79 1.42 -15.32
N PHE A 127 16.59 0.87 -16.52
CA PHE A 127 16.97 1.50 -17.80
C PHE A 127 15.78 2.06 -18.58
N GLY A 128 14.60 2.17 -17.96
CA GLY A 128 13.37 2.64 -18.62
C GLY A 128 12.65 1.59 -19.48
N THR A 129 13.27 0.44 -19.74
CA THR A 129 12.63 -0.71 -20.43
C THR A 129 12.16 -1.76 -19.42
N TYR A 130 10.89 -2.17 -19.52
CA TYR A 130 10.32 -3.19 -18.63
C TYR A 130 10.98 -4.55 -18.83
N THR A 131 11.40 -5.17 -17.73
CA THR A 131 11.99 -6.52 -17.73
C THR A 131 10.90 -7.61 -17.72
N THR A 132 11.30 -8.86 -17.96
CA THR A 132 10.40 -10.05 -17.91
C THR A 132 9.70 -10.23 -16.56
N LYS A 133 10.31 -9.72 -15.47
CA LYS A 133 9.72 -9.69 -14.12
C LYS A 133 8.47 -8.81 -14.05
N CYS A 134 8.36 -7.79 -14.89
CA CYS A 134 7.25 -6.84 -14.92
C CYS A 134 6.09 -7.29 -15.80
N THR A 135 6.19 -8.43 -16.50
CA THR A 135 5.11 -8.91 -17.38
C THR A 135 3.92 -9.41 -16.57
N GLU A 136 2.78 -8.71 -16.65
CA GLU A 136 1.61 -9.06 -15.85
C GLU A 136 0.78 -10.18 -16.47
N GLY A 137 0.62 -10.26 -17.79
CA GLY A 137 -0.14 -11.31 -18.49
C GLY A 137 0.53 -11.75 -19.78
N THR A 138 0.31 -12.99 -20.20
CA THR A 138 0.80 -13.52 -21.49
C THR A 138 -0.25 -13.39 -22.59
N VAL A 139 -1.53 -13.38 -22.22
CA VAL A 139 -2.67 -13.22 -23.14
C VAL A 139 -3.35 -11.87 -22.85
N PRO A 140 -3.97 -11.22 -23.86
CA PRO A 140 -4.81 -10.06 -23.63
C PRO A 140 -5.82 -10.28 -22.49
N GLN A 141 -6.17 -9.21 -21.76
CA GLN A 141 -7.11 -9.22 -20.63
C GLN A 141 -6.68 -9.97 -19.36
N GLN A 142 -5.66 -10.84 -19.39
CA GLN A 142 -5.17 -11.52 -18.17
C GLN A 142 -4.70 -10.54 -17.09
N ALA A 143 -4.13 -9.40 -17.47
CA ALA A 143 -3.72 -8.37 -16.52
C ALA A 143 -4.91 -7.80 -15.72
N PHE A 144 -6.08 -7.65 -16.36
CA PHE A 144 -7.30 -7.21 -15.67
C PHE A 144 -7.81 -8.27 -14.69
N ALA A 145 -7.82 -9.54 -15.10
CA ALA A 145 -8.17 -10.65 -14.21
C ALA A 145 -7.25 -10.70 -12.98
N LYS A 146 -5.94 -10.55 -13.17
CA LYS A 146 -4.96 -10.48 -12.06
C LYS A 146 -5.17 -9.26 -11.17
N ARG A 147 -5.52 -8.11 -11.75
CA ARG A 147 -5.86 -6.91 -10.97
C ARG A 147 -7.06 -7.16 -10.06
N VAL A 148 -8.14 -7.73 -10.60
CA VAL A 148 -9.34 -8.06 -9.81
C VAL A 148 -8.99 -9.05 -8.71
N PHE A 149 -8.30 -10.13 -9.06
CA PHE A 149 -7.88 -11.17 -8.11
C PHE A 149 -6.97 -10.63 -6.99
N ASN A 150 -5.98 -9.79 -7.31
CA ASN A 150 -5.10 -9.22 -6.29
C ASN A 150 -5.86 -8.24 -5.37
N ARG A 151 -6.85 -7.52 -5.92
CA ARG A 151 -7.72 -6.64 -5.14
C ARG A 151 -8.64 -7.43 -4.20
N THR A 152 -9.19 -8.56 -4.64
CA THR A 152 -9.97 -9.46 -3.77
C THR A 152 -9.09 -10.15 -2.74
N LYS A 153 -7.84 -10.49 -3.07
CA LYS A 153 -6.88 -10.99 -2.07
C LYS A 153 -6.59 -9.94 -0.98
N ALA A 154 -6.44 -8.67 -1.36
CA ALA A 154 -6.31 -7.58 -0.39
C ALA A 154 -7.57 -7.44 0.50
N PHE A 155 -8.76 -7.62 -0.08
CA PHE A 155 -10.00 -7.67 0.69
C PHE A 155 -9.99 -8.78 1.73
N ARG A 156 -9.64 -10.02 1.34
CA ARG A 156 -9.59 -11.17 2.24
C ARG A 156 -8.52 -11.03 3.31
N GLN A 157 -7.37 -10.43 2.98
CA GLN A 157 -6.35 -10.11 3.96
C GLN A 157 -6.89 -9.21 5.09
N ALA A 158 -7.75 -8.23 4.77
CA ALA A 158 -8.39 -7.38 5.77
C ALA A 158 -9.46 -8.10 6.60
N GLN A 159 -10.05 -9.18 6.07
CA GLN A 159 -11.06 -9.99 6.76
C GLN A 159 -10.47 -10.99 7.77
N LYS A 160 -9.15 -11.18 7.78
CA LYS A 160 -8.49 -11.99 8.81
C LYS A 160 -8.88 -11.51 10.21
N PRO A 161 -9.04 -12.43 11.18
CA PRO A 161 -9.41 -12.07 12.53
C PRO A 161 -8.34 -11.19 13.16
N ILE A 162 -8.74 -10.37 14.14
CA ILE A 162 -7.89 -9.34 14.74
C ILE A 162 -6.61 -9.93 15.34
N ASN A 163 -6.71 -11.10 15.99
CA ASN A 163 -5.57 -11.78 16.59
C ASN A 163 -4.47 -12.11 15.55
N VAL A 164 -4.87 -12.62 14.38
CA VAL A 164 -3.94 -12.95 13.29
C VAL A 164 -3.31 -11.68 12.71
N ARG A 165 -4.11 -10.64 12.45
CA ARG A 165 -3.59 -9.36 11.92
C ARG A 165 -2.61 -8.68 12.88
N LEU A 166 -2.87 -8.75 14.19
CA LEU A 166 -1.95 -8.22 15.20
C LEU A 166 -0.66 -9.04 15.26
N ALA A 167 -0.74 -10.37 15.23
CA ALA A 167 0.43 -11.24 15.19
C ALA A 167 1.30 -10.95 13.96
N GLU A 168 0.70 -10.88 12.77
CA GLU A 168 1.37 -10.50 11.52
C GLU A 168 2.03 -9.12 11.63
N ARG A 169 1.36 -8.12 12.23
CA ARG A 169 1.94 -6.79 12.45
C ARG A 169 3.20 -6.84 13.32
N TYR A 170 3.17 -7.58 14.42
CA TYR A 170 4.32 -7.70 15.31
C TYR A 170 5.48 -8.46 14.67
N GLU A 171 5.18 -9.53 13.93
CA GLU A 171 6.18 -10.30 13.18
C GLU A 171 6.83 -9.45 12.08
N ASN A 172 6.02 -8.73 11.29
CA ASN A 172 6.53 -7.81 10.27
C ASN A 172 7.41 -6.73 10.87
N ARG A 173 7.02 -6.16 12.02
CA ARG A 173 7.86 -5.18 12.72
C ARG A 173 9.20 -5.78 13.15
N ARG A 174 9.18 -6.99 13.73
CA ARG A 174 10.39 -7.70 14.15
C ARG A 174 11.34 -7.92 12.96
N LEU A 175 10.82 -8.44 11.85
CA LEU A 175 11.60 -8.69 10.64
C LEU A 175 12.14 -7.38 10.04
N ALA A 176 11.34 -6.32 10.00
CA ALA A 176 11.78 -5.01 9.51
C ALA A 176 12.94 -4.44 10.36
N PHE A 177 12.90 -4.61 11.68
CA PHE A 177 14.00 -4.19 12.57
C PHE A 177 15.29 -4.95 12.30
N THR A 178 15.21 -6.29 12.17
CA THR A 178 16.37 -7.09 11.77
C THR A 178 16.96 -6.58 10.45
N MET A 179 16.11 -6.16 9.51
CA MET A 179 16.52 -5.65 8.20
C MET A 179 16.99 -4.19 8.20
N ALA A 180 16.70 -3.40 9.23
CA ALA A 180 17.17 -2.02 9.41
C ALA A 180 18.66 -1.95 9.81
N ASN A 181 19.29 -3.07 10.17
CA ASN A 181 20.72 -3.15 10.52
C ASN A 181 21.16 -2.13 11.58
N GLY A 182 20.32 -1.83 12.57
CA GLY A 182 20.64 -0.86 13.63
C GLY A 182 20.46 0.61 13.23
N CYS A 183 19.85 0.90 12.07
CA CYS A 183 19.47 2.26 11.72
C CYS A 183 18.34 2.75 12.63
N HIS A 184 18.70 3.55 13.64
CA HIS A 184 17.75 4.05 14.65
C HIS A 184 16.54 4.76 14.04
N ARG A 185 16.75 5.52 12.95
CA ARG A 185 15.66 6.26 12.28
C ARG A 185 14.65 5.33 11.62
N GLU A 186 15.13 4.29 10.94
CA GLU A 186 14.29 3.30 10.29
C GLU A 186 13.50 2.49 11.32
N GLU A 187 14.16 2.06 12.40
CA GLU A 187 13.49 1.34 13.50
C GLU A 187 12.37 2.18 14.13
N GLN A 188 12.61 3.47 14.36
CA GLN A 188 11.59 4.38 14.86
C GLN A 188 10.39 4.49 13.91
N GLN A 189 10.63 4.56 12.59
CA GLN A 189 9.56 4.60 11.59
C GLN A 189 8.79 3.27 11.55
N PHE A 190 9.48 2.13 11.45
CA PHE A 190 8.86 0.81 11.44
C PHE A 190 8.09 0.49 12.73
N SER A 191 8.47 1.11 13.86
CA SER A 191 7.75 0.93 15.12
C SER A 191 6.32 1.52 15.10
N THR A 192 6.13 2.60 14.36
CA THR A 192 4.88 3.39 14.34
C THR A 192 4.05 3.16 13.08
N MET A 193 4.67 2.70 11.99
CA MET A 193 4.08 2.62 10.64
C MET A 193 3.90 1.17 10.17
N PRO A 194 2.78 0.50 10.52
CA PRO A 194 2.56 -0.91 10.19
C PRO A 194 2.46 -1.19 8.70
N MET A 195 1.87 -0.30 7.91
CA MET A 195 1.73 -0.50 6.48
C MET A 195 3.09 -0.44 5.79
N SER A 196 3.90 0.56 6.14
CA SER A 196 5.25 0.71 5.63
C SER A 196 6.13 -0.49 5.96
N ALA A 197 6.07 -1.03 7.19
CA ALA A 197 6.83 -2.24 7.55
C ALA A 197 6.44 -3.46 6.70
N ALA A 198 5.14 -3.70 6.49
CA ALA A 198 4.66 -4.80 5.65
C ALA A 198 5.07 -4.63 4.17
N THR A 199 4.88 -3.42 3.61
CA THR A 199 5.28 -3.14 2.23
C THR A 199 6.80 -3.13 2.03
N TYR A 200 7.58 -2.79 3.06
CA TYR A 200 9.03 -2.85 3.03
C TYR A 200 9.50 -4.30 2.86
N LEU A 201 8.98 -5.22 3.65
CA LEU A 201 9.34 -6.64 3.56
C LEU A 201 8.95 -7.23 2.21
N ALA A 202 7.67 -7.09 1.81
CA ALA A 202 7.18 -7.62 0.55
C ALA A 202 7.89 -6.98 -0.67
N GLY A 203 8.05 -5.66 -0.65
CA GLY A 203 8.71 -4.93 -1.73
C GLY A 203 10.21 -5.28 -1.84
N ARG A 204 10.89 -5.44 -0.69
CA ARG A 204 12.29 -5.86 -0.66
C ARG A 204 12.45 -7.28 -1.19
N ALA A 205 11.59 -8.22 -0.79
CA ALA A 205 11.65 -9.60 -1.26
C ALA A 205 11.48 -9.69 -2.78
N GLU A 206 10.52 -8.95 -3.35
CA GLU A 206 10.30 -8.88 -4.80
C GLU A 206 11.47 -8.19 -5.53
N ALA A 207 11.99 -7.08 -5.01
CA ALA A 207 13.08 -6.33 -5.63
C ALA A 207 14.42 -7.09 -5.63
N MET A 208 14.74 -7.73 -4.51
CA MET A 208 15.94 -8.55 -4.34
C MET A 208 15.79 -9.92 -5.02
N GLY A 209 14.57 -10.31 -5.36
CA GLY A 209 14.26 -11.59 -5.96
C GLY A 209 14.54 -12.76 -5.03
N THR A 210 14.28 -12.59 -3.73
CA THR A 210 14.43 -13.66 -2.72
C THR A 210 13.18 -14.53 -2.60
N CYS A 211 12.10 -14.17 -3.32
CA CYS A 211 10.88 -14.97 -3.37
C CYS A 211 11.14 -16.31 -4.10
N TYR A 212 10.62 -17.40 -3.55
CA TYR A 212 10.67 -18.75 -4.15
C TYR A 212 10.26 -18.81 -5.63
N ARG A 213 9.33 -17.94 -6.08
CA ARG A 213 8.85 -17.91 -7.47
C ARG A 213 9.97 -17.71 -8.50
N VAL A 214 11.04 -16.98 -8.13
CA VAL A 214 12.09 -16.57 -9.07
C VAL A 214 13.41 -17.31 -8.86
N VAL A 215 13.59 -17.99 -7.73
CA VAL A 215 14.77 -18.82 -7.45
C VAL A 215 14.40 -20.28 -7.70
N THR A 216 14.72 -20.76 -8.91
CA THR A 216 14.40 -22.12 -9.34
C THR A 216 15.45 -23.12 -8.86
N PRO A 217 15.04 -24.27 -8.30
CA PRO A 217 15.97 -25.33 -7.93
C PRO A 217 16.64 -25.93 -9.16
N THR A 218 17.88 -26.40 -8.99
CA THR A 218 18.70 -26.98 -10.07
C THR A 218 18.82 -28.50 -9.99
N SER A 219 18.45 -29.09 -8.86
CA SER A 219 18.53 -30.54 -8.63
C SER A 219 17.25 -31.06 -7.99
N ILE A 220 16.99 -32.35 -8.18
CA ILE A 220 15.84 -33.05 -7.59
C ILE A 220 15.88 -32.97 -6.06
N ALA A 221 17.09 -33.07 -5.47
CA ALA A 221 17.27 -32.95 -4.03
C ALA A 221 16.86 -31.56 -3.52
N GLU A 222 17.30 -30.50 -4.21
CA GLU A 222 16.98 -29.12 -3.86
C GLU A 222 15.48 -28.84 -3.98
N ASP A 223 14.83 -29.33 -5.04
CA ASP A 223 13.39 -29.21 -5.23
C ASP A 223 12.61 -29.91 -4.11
N TYR A 224 12.99 -31.16 -3.79
CA TYR A 224 12.39 -31.92 -2.69
C TYR A 224 12.51 -31.19 -1.34
N MET A 225 13.70 -30.66 -1.02
CA MET A 225 13.91 -29.91 0.22
C MET A 225 13.12 -28.60 0.26
N ALA A 226 13.09 -27.86 -0.84
CA ALA A 226 12.39 -26.58 -0.91
C ALA A 226 10.86 -26.78 -0.82
N ALA A 227 10.33 -27.83 -1.45
CA ALA A 227 8.96 -28.28 -1.29
C ALA A 227 8.66 -28.69 0.17
N GLY A 228 9.57 -29.42 0.81
CA GLY A 228 9.47 -29.79 2.22
C GLY A 228 9.39 -28.59 3.15
N VAL A 229 10.24 -27.57 2.95
CA VAL A 229 10.19 -26.32 3.71
C VAL A 229 8.86 -25.60 3.50
N ARG A 230 8.38 -25.49 2.25
CA ARG A 230 7.08 -24.87 1.98
C ARG A 230 5.92 -25.62 2.63
N ALA A 231 5.96 -26.95 2.64
CA ALA A 231 4.95 -27.76 3.32
C ALA A 231 4.95 -27.50 4.83
N GLN A 232 6.12 -27.40 5.46
CA GLN A 232 6.24 -27.07 6.88
C GLN A 232 5.74 -25.66 7.22
N ILE A 233 6.06 -24.66 6.40
CA ILE A 233 5.57 -23.28 6.58
C ILE A 233 4.04 -23.23 6.43
N THR A 234 3.50 -23.93 5.45
CA THR A 234 2.05 -24.00 5.22
C THR A 234 1.35 -24.73 6.36
N ALA A 235 1.91 -25.84 6.86
CA ALA A 235 1.39 -26.56 8.02
C ALA A 235 1.40 -25.68 9.29
N LYS A 236 2.47 -24.90 9.49
CA LYS A 236 2.54 -23.91 10.59
C LYS A 236 1.44 -22.84 10.47
N ALA A 237 1.05 -22.45 9.25
CA ALA A 237 -0.03 -21.51 9.04
C ALA A 237 -1.42 -22.12 9.34
N HIS A 238 -1.60 -23.44 9.16
CA HIS A 238 -2.86 -24.18 9.34
C HIS A 238 -2.79 -25.30 10.39
N PRO A 239 -2.59 -24.98 11.68
CA PRO A 239 -2.45 -26.02 12.71
C PRO A 239 -3.72 -26.84 12.96
N SER A 240 -4.90 -26.34 12.56
CA SER A 240 -6.20 -26.96 12.83
C SER A 240 -6.77 -27.74 11.64
N GLY A 241 -6.03 -27.91 10.53
CA GLY A 241 -6.51 -28.56 9.31
C GLY A 241 -7.54 -27.77 8.49
N VAL A 242 -8.21 -26.78 9.10
CA VAL A 242 -9.12 -25.85 8.41
C VAL A 242 -8.30 -24.79 7.65
N TYR A 243 -8.58 -24.64 6.36
CA TYR A 243 -8.00 -23.59 5.54
C TYR A 243 -8.41 -22.19 6.07
N ARG A 244 -7.41 -21.38 6.37
CA ARG A 244 -7.55 -20.01 6.88
C ARG A 244 -7.66 -19.01 5.73
N VAL A 245 -8.42 -17.96 6.00
CA VAL A 245 -8.57 -16.80 5.10
C VAL A 245 -7.21 -16.16 4.81
N GLY A 246 -6.95 -15.89 3.54
CA GLY A 246 -5.78 -15.15 3.05
C GLY A 246 -4.43 -15.86 3.21
N VAL A 247 -4.40 -17.20 3.23
CA VAL A 247 -3.15 -17.99 3.15
C VAL A 247 -3.03 -18.66 1.77
N CYS A 248 -3.90 -19.62 1.48
CA CYS A 248 -3.98 -20.31 0.19
C CYS A 248 -5.40 -20.11 -0.37
N GLU A 249 -5.58 -19.11 -1.23
CA GLU A 249 -6.86 -18.80 -1.86
C GLU A 249 -6.65 -18.73 -3.37
N ASP A 250 -6.95 -19.82 -4.07
CA ASP A 250 -6.71 -19.94 -5.51
C ASP A 250 -7.91 -19.53 -6.37
N GLY A 251 -9.07 -19.26 -5.75
CA GLY A 251 -10.22 -18.78 -6.50
C GLY A 251 -11.31 -18.17 -5.63
N TYR A 252 -11.88 -17.09 -6.14
CA TYR A 252 -13.05 -16.42 -5.53
C TYR A 252 -14.30 -16.59 -6.39
N ALA A 253 -14.11 -16.84 -7.68
CA ALA A 253 -15.13 -17.18 -8.66
C ALA A 253 -14.72 -18.43 -9.45
N LYS A 254 -15.70 -19.01 -10.18
CA LYS A 254 -15.46 -20.14 -11.07
C LYS A 254 -14.44 -19.75 -12.15
N GLY A 255 -13.42 -20.58 -12.33
CA GLY A 255 -12.37 -20.39 -13.35
C GLY A 255 -11.15 -19.59 -12.88
N ASP A 256 -11.18 -18.97 -11.69
CA ASP A 256 -10.03 -18.24 -11.15
C ASP A 256 -8.80 -19.14 -10.95
N ALA A 257 -9.01 -20.35 -10.42
CA ALA A 257 -7.92 -21.29 -10.14
C ALA A 257 -7.15 -21.67 -11.41
N GLU A 258 -7.85 -21.89 -12.53
CA GLU A 258 -7.21 -22.20 -13.80
C GLU A 258 -6.42 -21.00 -14.33
N ASN A 259 -6.98 -19.79 -14.23
CA ASN A 259 -6.30 -18.56 -14.62
C ASN A 259 -5.01 -18.34 -13.80
N LEU A 260 -5.03 -18.64 -12.50
CA LEU A 260 -3.85 -18.58 -11.65
C LEU A 260 -2.84 -19.67 -11.98
N ARG A 261 -3.29 -20.89 -12.25
CA ARG A 261 -2.41 -22.00 -12.66
C ARG A 261 -1.63 -21.63 -13.92
N VAL A 262 -2.31 -21.15 -14.95
CA VAL A 262 -1.68 -20.69 -16.21
C VAL A 262 -0.72 -19.53 -15.93
N ALA A 263 -1.11 -18.58 -15.09
CA ALA A 263 -0.25 -17.46 -14.70
C ALA A 263 1.01 -17.89 -13.94
N ALA A 264 0.92 -18.92 -13.09
CA ALA A 264 2.03 -19.46 -12.32
C ALA A 264 3.02 -20.20 -13.23
N LEU A 265 2.54 -21.06 -14.13
CA LEU A 265 3.37 -21.73 -15.13
C LEU A 265 4.08 -20.72 -16.04
N ALA A 266 3.39 -19.65 -16.44
CA ALA A 266 4.01 -18.57 -17.21
C ALA A 266 5.07 -17.81 -16.41
N ALA A 267 4.96 -17.75 -15.08
CA ALA A 267 5.97 -17.11 -14.23
C ALA A 267 7.20 -18.00 -14.04
N GLU A 268 7.01 -19.32 -13.90
CA GLU A 268 8.10 -20.31 -13.88
C GLU A 268 8.91 -20.26 -15.18
N PHE A 269 8.23 -20.29 -16.33
CA PHE A 269 8.88 -20.16 -17.64
C PHE A 269 9.71 -18.87 -17.74
N ARG A 270 9.19 -17.74 -17.21
CA ARG A 270 9.90 -16.46 -17.19
C ARG A 270 11.06 -16.42 -16.19
N ALA A 271 11.02 -17.20 -15.12
CA ALA A 271 12.17 -17.35 -14.23
C ALA A 271 13.34 -18.02 -14.98
N GLY A 272 13.05 -19.02 -15.82
CA GLY A 272 14.05 -19.65 -16.70
C GLY A 272 14.61 -18.75 -17.80
N GLN A 273 13.96 -17.63 -18.12
CA GLN A 273 14.44 -16.66 -19.13
C GLN A 273 15.35 -15.56 -18.55
N GLN A 274 15.63 -15.59 -17.24
CA GLN A 274 16.45 -14.55 -16.61
C GLN A 274 17.93 -14.71 -16.98
N SER A 275 18.68 -13.60 -16.98
CA SER A 275 20.12 -13.66 -17.24
C SER A 275 20.84 -14.45 -16.13
N PRO A 276 21.94 -15.16 -16.45
CA PRO A 276 22.71 -15.91 -15.44
C PRO A 276 23.19 -15.02 -14.29
N SER A 277 23.53 -13.75 -14.57
CA SER A 277 23.89 -12.77 -13.54
C SER A 277 22.75 -12.45 -12.57
N THR A 278 21.51 -12.40 -13.07
CA THR A 278 20.32 -12.17 -12.24
C THR A 278 20.05 -13.38 -11.37
N VAL A 279 20.11 -14.58 -11.95
CA VAL A 279 19.85 -15.85 -11.24
C VAL A 279 20.85 -16.05 -10.10
N THR A 280 22.14 -15.92 -10.39
CA THR A 280 23.20 -16.04 -9.36
C THR A 280 23.07 -14.97 -8.28
N GLY A 281 22.81 -13.71 -8.65
CA GLY A 281 22.57 -12.64 -7.69
C GLY A 281 21.40 -12.93 -6.74
N GLN A 282 20.29 -13.47 -7.26
CA GLN A 282 19.13 -13.86 -6.45
C GLN A 282 19.43 -15.04 -5.51
N GLN A 283 20.22 -16.03 -5.96
CA GLN A 283 20.61 -17.17 -5.13
C GLN A 283 21.46 -16.74 -3.91
N TYR A 284 22.44 -15.86 -4.12
CA TYR A 284 23.23 -15.32 -3.02
C TYR A 284 22.39 -14.45 -2.08
N GLU A 285 21.48 -13.64 -2.65
CA GLU A 285 20.65 -12.74 -1.87
C GLU A 285 19.57 -13.47 -1.08
N SER A 286 19.00 -14.57 -1.62
CA SER A 286 18.06 -15.44 -0.91
C SER A 286 18.73 -16.13 0.26
N ALA A 287 19.93 -16.69 0.07
CA ALA A 287 20.71 -17.31 1.14
C ALA A 287 21.04 -16.30 2.25
N ARG A 288 21.53 -15.11 1.88
CA ARG A 288 21.86 -14.03 2.83
C ARG A 288 20.64 -13.59 3.64
N THR A 289 19.50 -13.42 2.96
CA THR A 289 18.25 -12.97 3.59
C THR A 289 17.68 -14.04 4.51
N ALA A 290 17.64 -15.31 4.07
CA ALA A 290 17.13 -16.41 4.86
C ALA A 290 17.97 -16.65 6.13
N ARG A 291 19.29 -16.63 6.00
CA ARG A 291 20.21 -16.73 7.15
C ARG A 291 19.91 -15.67 8.20
N LYS A 292 19.80 -14.41 7.75
CA LYS A 292 19.61 -13.27 8.62
C LYS A 292 18.25 -13.26 9.33
N LEU A 293 17.20 -13.72 8.66
CA LEU A 293 15.83 -13.66 9.19
C LEU A 293 15.44 -14.92 9.98
N TYR A 294 15.96 -16.09 9.60
CA TYR A 294 15.42 -17.38 10.05
C TYR A 294 16.46 -18.31 10.66
N ALA A 295 17.70 -18.35 10.15
CA ALA A 295 18.70 -19.34 10.61
C ALA A 295 19.48 -18.91 11.87
N SER A 296 19.46 -17.62 12.21
CA SER A 296 20.19 -17.06 13.36
C SER A 296 21.64 -17.58 13.45
N THR A 297 22.01 -18.26 14.54
CA THR A 297 23.35 -18.85 14.78
C THR A 297 23.37 -20.38 14.62
N CYS A 298 22.35 -20.98 13.99
CA CYS A 298 22.26 -22.42 13.78
C CYS A 298 23.16 -22.85 12.61
N HIS A 299 24.29 -23.51 12.92
CA HIS A 299 25.24 -23.97 11.92
C HIS A 299 24.63 -24.92 10.88
N HIS A 300 23.75 -25.83 11.31
CA HIS A 300 23.11 -26.78 10.40
C HIS A 300 22.22 -26.07 9.36
N GLU A 301 21.35 -25.17 9.81
CA GLU A 301 20.48 -24.40 8.91
C GLU A 301 21.30 -23.47 8.01
N GLU A 302 22.37 -22.86 8.53
CA GLU A 302 23.27 -22.03 7.73
C GLU A 302 23.92 -22.82 6.59
N THR A 303 24.47 -24.00 6.87
CA THR A 303 25.08 -24.86 5.84
C THR A 303 24.08 -25.28 4.77
N GLN A 304 22.85 -25.62 5.15
CA GLN A 304 21.78 -25.99 4.21
C GLN A 304 21.36 -24.82 3.32
N ILE A 305 21.19 -23.62 3.90
CA ILE A 305 20.77 -22.42 3.18
C ILE A 305 21.80 -22.00 2.13
N PHE A 306 23.10 -22.11 2.43
CA PHE A 306 24.16 -21.77 1.48
C PHE A 306 24.38 -22.86 0.42
N ALA A 307 24.17 -24.13 0.76
CA ALA A 307 24.27 -25.23 -0.21
C ALA A 307 23.08 -25.26 -1.19
N TYR A 308 21.89 -24.86 -0.74
CA TYR A 308 20.64 -24.98 -1.47
C TYR A 308 19.85 -23.65 -1.50
N PRO A 309 20.16 -22.73 -2.42
CA PRO A 309 19.58 -21.39 -2.44
C PRO A 309 18.07 -21.34 -2.71
N ALA A 310 17.48 -22.35 -3.37
CA ALA A 310 16.02 -22.43 -3.51
C ALA A 310 15.34 -22.82 -2.18
N VAL A 311 16.02 -23.56 -1.31
CA VAL A 311 15.56 -23.82 0.07
C VAL A 311 15.54 -22.51 0.86
N ALA A 312 16.58 -21.69 0.71
CA ALA A 312 16.64 -20.35 1.30
C ALA A 312 15.48 -19.46 0.82
N ALA A 313 15.20 -19.47 -0.48
CA ALA A 313 14.08 -18.72 -1.06
C ALA A 313 12.70 -19.27 -0.63
N ALA A 314 12.60 -20.57 -0.35
CA ALA A 314 11.41 -21.18 0.25
C ALA A 314 11.23 -20.77 1.72
N MET A 315 12.32 -20.61 2.48
CA MET A 315 12.30 -20.12 3.86
C MET A 315 11.95 -18.63 3.97
N CYS A 316 12.27 -17.83 2.93
CA CYS A 316 11.89 -16.44 2.85
C CYS A 316 10.36 -16.30 2.80
N ARG A 317 9.75 -16.20 3.98
CA ARG A 317 8.30 -16.03 4.15
C ARG A 317 7.90 -14.61 3.74
N ASP A 318 6.96 -14.52 2.80
CA ASP A 318 6.20 -13.31 2.48
C ASP A 318 4.81 -13.35 3.16
#